data_AF-A0A3D4Z382-F1
#
_entry.id   AF-A0A3D4Z382-F1
#
_cell.length_a   1.000
_cell.length_b   1.000
_cell.length_c   1.000
_cell.angle_alpha   90.00
_cell.angle_beta   90.00
_cell.angle_gamma   90.00
#
_symmetry.space_group_name_H-M   'P 1'
#
loop_
_entity.id
_entity.type
_entity.pdbx_description
1 polymer ?
#
loop_
_entity_poly.entity_id
_entity_poly.type
_entity_poly.pdbx_seq_one_letter_code
_entity_poly.pdbx_strand_id
1 'polypeptide(L)' 'MKIYIDGKYYDERNAKISVFDHGLLYGDGVFEGIR' A
#
# COMPACT_ATOMS: atom_id res chain seq x y z
N MET A 1 7.25 -9.76 8.45
CA MET A 1 7.06 -8.30 8.53
C MET A 1 5.57 -8.01 8.51
N LYS A 2 5.08 -7.07 9.33
CA LYS A 2 3.67 -6.64 9.29
C LYS A 2 3.58 -5.29 8.57
N ILE A 3 2.61 -5.15 7.68
CA ILE A 3 2.34 -3.91 6.93
C ILE A 3 1.02 -3.34 7.41
N TYR A 4 0.99 -2.04 7.67
CA TYR A 4 -0.20 -1.34 8.13
C TYR A 4 -0.92 -0.70 6.95
N ILE A 5 -2.20 -1.03 6.77
CA ILE A 5 -3.07 -0.52 5.71
C ILE A 5 -4.43 -0.23 6.35
N ASP A 6 -4.94 0.99 6.20
CA ASP A 6 -6.30 1.41 6.61
C ASP A 6 -6.74 0.95 8.01
N GLY A 7 -5.90 1.16 9.02
CA GLY A 7 -6.26 0.81 10.40
C GLY A 7 -5.91 -0.61 10.83
N LYS A 8 -5.41 -1.47 9.93
CA LYS A 8 -5.20 -2.90 10.19
C LYS A 8 -3.80 -3.36 9.79
N TYR A 9 -3.32 -4.38 10.50
CA TYR A 9 -2.05 -5.03 10.21
C TYR A 9 -2.25 -6.27 9.33
N TYR A 10 -1.49 -6.35 8.26
CA TYR A 10 -1.49 -7.45 7.30
C TYR A 10 -0.10 -8.11 7.23
N ASP A 11 -0.07 -9.38 6.85
CA ASP A 11 1.15 -10.04 6.41
C ASP A 11 1.48 -9.64 4.97
N GLU A 12 2.75 -9.75 4.60
CA GLU A 12 3.28 -9.34 3.29
C GLU A 12 2.46 -9.85 2.11
N ARG A 13 2.07 -11.13 2.13
CA ARG A 13 1.28 -11.74 1.05
C ARG A 13 -0.14 -11.20 0.96
N ASN A 14 -0.66 -10.54 1.99
CA ASN A 14 -2.02 -9.99 2.05
C ASN A 14 -2.05 -8.47 1.91
N ALA A 15 -0.91 -7.79 2.04
CA ALA A 15 -0.77 -6.36 1.83
C ALA A 15 -0.80 -6.05 0.31
N LYS A 16 -2.01 -6.04 -0.27
CA LYS A 16 -2.22 -5.82 -1.71
C LYS A 16 -3.19 -4.68 -1.96
N ILE A 17 -3.07 -4.06 -3.12
CA ILE A 17 -4.01 -3.07 -3.66
C ILE A 17 -4.78 -3.66 -4.86
N SER A 18 -5.87 -3.00 -5.25
CA SER A 18 -6.61 -3.33 -6.47
C SER A 18 -5.77 -3.03 -7.72
N VAL A 19 -5.97 -3.80 -8.78
CA VAL A 19 -5.37 -3.49 -10.10
C VAL A 19 -5.97 -2.22 -10.73
N PHE A 20 -7.09 -1.74 -10.20
CA PHE A 20 -7.76 -0.51 -10.64
C PHE A 20 -7.38 0.72 -9.80
N ASP A 21 -6.41 0.60 -8.91
CA ASP A 21 -5.96 1.71 -8.08
C ASP A 21 -5.32 2.82 -8.93
N HIS A 22 -5.65 4.08 -8.65
CA HIS A 22 -5.16 5.22 -9.43
C HIS A 22 -3.66 5.46 -9.23
N GLY A 23 -3.12 5.16 -8.05
CA GLY A 23 -1.68 5.20 -7.78
C GLY A 23 -0.93 4.19 -8.65
N LEU A 24 -1.51 3.01 -8.88
CA LEU A 24 -0.96 2.00 -9.78
C LEU A 24 -1.14 2.36 -11.26
N LEU A 25 -2.32 2.82 -11.66
CA LEU A 25 -2.65 3.05 -13.07
C LEU A 25 -2.10 4.36 -13.63
N TYR A 26 -2.08 5.41 -12.82
CA TYR A 26 -1.78 6.77 -13.27
C TYR A 26 -0.65 7.43 -12.49
N GLY A 27 -0.11 6.77 -11.46
CA GLY A 27 0.93 7.34 -10.60
C GLY A 27 0.41 8.40 -9.64
N ASP A 28 -0.91 8.43 -9.38
CA ASP A 28 -1.54 9.35 -8.44
C ASP A 28 -1.36 8.86 -7.00
N GLY A 29 -0.16 9.07 -6.44
CA GLY A 29 0.19 8.66 -5.09
C GLY A 29 1.40 9.41 -4.54
N VAL A 30 1.56 9.39 -3.22
CA VAL A 30 2.68 9.99 -2.49
C VAL A 30 3.27 8.98 -1.52
N PHE A 31 4.57 9.08 -1.22
CA PHE A 31 5.23 8.23 -0.23
C PHE A 31 6.28 9.02 0.55
N GLU A 32 6.58 8.54 1.76
CA GLU A 32 7.55 9.13 2.67
C GLU A 32 8.54 8.06 3.15
N GLY A 33 9.79 8.43 3.36
CA GLY A 33 10.85 7.55 3.83
C GLY A 33 11.32 7.97 5.22
N ILE A 34 11.25 7.06 6.19
CA ILE A 34 11.73 7.29 7.55
C ILE A 34 12.90 6.34 7.81
N ARG A 35 13.95 6.85 8.46
CA ARG A 35 15.11 6.07 8.89
C ARG A 35 15.02 5.70 10.37
#